data_AF-A0A969YS17-F1
#
_entry.id   AF-A0A969YS17-F1
#
_cell.length_a   1.000
_cell.length_b   1.000
_cell.length_c   1.000
_cell.angle_alpha   90.00
_cell.angle_beta   90.00
_cell.angle_gamma   90.00
#
_symmetry.space_group_name_H-M   'P 1'
#
loop_
_entity.id
_entity.type
_entity.pdbx_description
1 polymer ?
#
loop_
_entity_poly.entity_id
_entity_poly.type
_entity_poly.pdbx_seq_one_letter_code
_entity_poly.pdbx_strand_id
1 'polypeptide(L)'
;MKISTLFWIYRVTDMVFSILEWAIIIRCFLSWIPHSPQNPLIRVVYDVTEPILKPFRAIRIGGAGGMIDFSPIFAVLALMLIRSFVLAPIFNLIARF
;
A
#
# COMPACT_ATOMS: atom_id res chain seq x y z
N MET A 1 -28.61 -10.62 -1.46
CA MET A 1 -27.28 -10.85 -0.84
C MET A 1 -27.43 -10.67 0.66
N LYS A 2 -26.93 -11.58 1.51
CA LYS A 2 -27.08 -11.43 2.98
C LYS A 2 -26.21 -10.27 3.47
N ILE A 3 -26.68 -9.49 4.44
CA ILE A 3 -25.91 -8.36 5.03
C ILE A 3 -24.53 -8.79 5.54
N SER A 4 -24.44 -10.02 6.07
CA SER A 4 -23.17 -10.64 6.48
C SER A 4 -22.17 -10.77 5.33
N THR A 5 -22.62 -11.07 4.11
CA THR A 5 -21.75 -11.13 2.93
C THR A 5 -21.14 -9.76 2.61
N LEU A 6 -21.92 -8.68 2.72
CA LEU A 6 -21.41 -7.31 2.51
C LEU A 6 -20.34 -6.94 3.53
N PHE A 7 -20.56 -7.27 4.80
CA PHE A 7 -19.56 -7.07 5.85
C PHE A 7 -18.26 -7.82 5.58
N TRP A 8 -18.33 -9.08 5.13
CA TRP A 8 -17.13 -9.84 4.77
C TRP A 8 -16.37 -9.20 3.62
N ILE A 9 -17.08 -8.75 2.57
CA ILE A 9 -16.46 -8.07 1.43
C ILE A 9 -15.78 -6.78 1.88
N TYR A 10 -16.45 -5.96 2.71
CA TYR A 10 -15.89 -4.75 3.26
C TYR A 10 -14.58 -5.05 4.03
N ARG A 11 -14.61 -6.01 4.96
CA ARG A 11 -13.49 -6.34 5.83
C ARG A 11 -12.29 -6.90 5.07
N VAL A 12 -12.50 -7.79 4.12
CA VAL A 12 -11.42 -8.35 3.31
C VAL A 12 -10.79 -7.27 2.43
N THR A 13 -11.61 -6.42 1.81
CA THR A 13 -11.12 -5.31 0.98
C THR A 13 -10.27 -4.34 1.81
N ASP A 14 -10.79 -3.93 2.97
CA ASP A 14 -10.10 -3.06 3.92
C ASP A 14 -8.77 -3.66 4.43
N MET A 15 -8.76 -4.97 4.68
CA MET A 15 -7.56 -5.71 5.08
C MET A 15 -6.50 -5.72 3.98
N VAL A 16 -6.88 -5.93 2.72
CA VAL A 16 -5.95 -5.91 1.58
C VAL A 16 -5.27 -4.55 1.44
N PHE A 17 -6.03 -3.45 1.49
CA PHE A 17 -5.44 -2.10 1.46
C PHE A 17 -4.49 -1.87 2.64
N SER A 18 -4.91 -2.26 3.85
CA SER A 18 -4.07 -2.13 5.05
C SER A 18 -2.74 -2.89 4.92
N ILE A 19 -2.77 -4.11 4.39
CA ILE A 19 -1.56 -4.92 4.16
C ILE A 19 -0.63 -4.23 3.16
N LEU A 20 -1.17 -3.66 2.07
CA LEU A 20 -0.37 -2.95 1.07
C LEU A 20 0.26 -1.67 1.64
N GLU A 21 -0.50 -0.89 2.40
CA GLU A 21 0.00 0.31 3.10
C GLU A 21 1.16 -0.06 4.04
N TRP A 22 0.99 -1.09 4.87
CA TRP A 22 2.05 -1.57 5.77
C TRP A 22 3.25 -2.16 5.03
N ALA A 23 3.04 -2.87 3.91
CA ALA A 23 4.14 -3.38 3.10
C ALA A 23 5.02 -2.25 2.54
N ILE A 24 4.41 -1.13 2.12
CA ILE A 24 5.14 0.05 1.66
C ILE A 24 5.91 0.71 2.81
N ILE A 25 5.30 0.81 3.99
CA ILE A 25 5.96 1.32 5.19
C ILE A 25 7.17 0.44 5.56
N ILE A 26 7.01 -0.89 5.57
CA ILE A 26 8.09 -1.84 5.82
C ILE A 26 9.20 -1.65 4.78
N ARG A 27 8.88 -1.51 3.50
CA ARG A 27 9.87 -1.24 2.45
C ARG A 27 10.64 0.05 2.70
N CYS A 28 9.97 1.10 3.18
CA CYS A 28 10.62 2.36 3.56
C CYS A 28 11.67 2.12 4.67
N PHE A 29 11.31 1.41 5.74
CA PHE A 29 12.27 1.05 6.79
C PHE A 29 13.41 0.15 6.29
N LEU A 30 13.10 -0.83 5.43
CA LEU A 30 14.11 -1.69 4.82
C LEU A 30 15.11 -0.88 3.99
N SER A 31 14.71 0.24 3.38
CA SER A 31 15.63 1.07 2.58
C SER A 31 16.74 1.75 3.42
N TRP A 32 16.55 1.91 4.73
CA TRP A 32 17.53 2.50 5.64
C TRP A 32 18.45 1.47 6.31
N ILE A 33 18.06 0.21 6.30
CA ILE A 33 18.80 -0.87 6.95
C ILE A 33 19.44 -1.74 5.87
N PRO A 34 20.78 -1.89 5.84
CA PRO A 34 21.43 -2.81 4.90
C PRO A 34 20.88 -4.23 5.07
N HIS A 35 20.47 -4.86 3.98
CA HIS A 35 19.88 -6.20 4.00
C HIS A 35 20.30 -7.03 2.78
N SER A 36 20.29 -8.36 2.92
CA SER A 36 20.63 -9.28 1.83
C SER A 36 19.46 -9.37 0.81
N PRO A 37 19.72 -9.11 -0.49
CA PRO A 37 18.72 -9.27 -1.55
C PRO A 37 18.21 -10.71 -1.74
N GLN A 38 18.93 -11.70 -1.23
CA GLN A 38 18.60 -13.12 -1.35
C GLN A 38 17.54 -13.56 -0.34
N ASN A 39 17.18 -12.72 0.63
CA ASN A 39 16.13 -13.05 1.59
C ASN A 39 14.76 -13.06 0.88
N PRO A 40 14.07 -14.22 0.82
CA PRO A 40 12.84 -14.36 0.08
C PRO A 40 11.70 -13.45 0.60
N LEU A 41 11.66 -13.20 1.92
CA LEU A 41 10.64 -12.32 2.50
C LEU A 41 10.82 -10.87 2.06
N ILE A 42 12.07 -10.40 2.01
CA ILE A 42 12.40 -9.07 1.51
C ILE A 42 11.99 -8.98 0.04
N ARG A 43 12.34 -9.97 -0.77
CA ARG A 43 11.97 -10.00 -2.19
C ARG A 43 10.47 -9.86 -2.40
N VAL A 44 9.66 -10.60 -1.65
CA VAL A 44 8.20 -10.51 -1.69
C VAL A 44 7.71 -9.10 -1.37
N VAL A 45 8.26 -8.44 -0.34
CA VAL A 45 7.90 -7.06 -0.01
C VAL A 45 8.20 -6.13 -1.17
N TYR A 46 9.38 -6.23 -1.80
CA TYR A 46 9.73 -5.41 -2.95
C TYR A 46 8.83 -5.70 -4.16
N ASP A 47 8.58 -6.96 -4.50
CA ASP A 47 7.79 -7.37 -5.66
C ASP A 47 6.32 -6.93 -5.55
N VAL A 48 5.72 -7.04 -4.35
CA VAL A 48 4.33 -6.61 -4.11
C VAL A 48 4.19 -5.09 -4.13
N THR A 49 5.15 -4.37 -3.57
CA THR A 49 5.08 -2.91 -3.46
C THR A 49 5.56 -2.18 -4.70
N GLU A 50 6.37 -2.82 -5.56
CA GLU A 50 6.98 -2.19 -6.73
C GLU A 50 5.97 -1.65 -7.76
N PRO A 51 4.93 -2.39 -8.18
CA PRO A 51 3.93 -1.85 -9.11
C PRO A 51 3.23 -0.61 -8.58
N ILE A 52 3.07 -0.51 -7.25
CA ILE A 52 2.43 0.63 -6.59
C ILE A 52 3.39 1.82 -6.52
N LEU A 53 4.67 1.57 -6.23
CA LEU A 53 5.69 2.63 -6.11
C LEU A 53 6.21 3.12 -7.46
N LYS A 54 6.18 2.28 -8.50
CA LYS A 54 6.72 2.55 -9.84
C LYS A 54 6.20 3.87 -10.45
N PRO A 55 4.89 4.19 -10.40
CA PRO A 55 4.37 5.46 -10.91
C PRO A 55 4.88 6.69 -10.15
N PHE A 56 5.18 6.53 -8.86
CA PHE A 56 5.67 7.62 -8.00
C PHE A 56 7.19 7.79 -8.03
N ARG A 57 7.92 6.96 -8.81
CA ARG A 57 9.38 7.05 -8.93
C ARG A 57 9.86 8.39 -9.47
N ALA A 58 9.03 9.11 -10.23
CA ALA A 58 9.33 10.46 -10.71
C ALA A 58 9.46 11.49 -9.56
N ILE A 59 8.94 11.19 -8.37
CA ILE A 59 8.99 12.05 -7.18
C ILE A 59 10.28 11.78 -6.37
N ARG A 60 11.11 10.83 -6.79
CA ARG A 60 12.44 10.64 -6.19
C ARG A 60 13.29 11.86 -6.49
N ILE A 61 13.82 12.48 -5.44
CA ILE A 61 14.70 13.64 -5.56
C ILE A 61 16.11 13.16 -5.20
N GLY A 62 17.06 13.32 -6.12
CA GLY A 62 18.43 12.89 -5.92
C GLY A 62 19.45 13.68 -6.72
N GLY A 63 20.60 13.93 -6.10
CA GLY A 63 21.79 14.58 -6.67
C GLY A 63 23.06 13.84 -6.26
N ALA A 64 24.22 14.47 -6.40
CA ALA A 64 25.55 13.85 -6.18
C ALA A 64 25.80 13.27 -4.76
N GLY A 65 24.91 13.51 -3.79
CA GLY A 65 25.00 13.02 -2.40
C GLY A 65 24.05 11.88 -2.03
N GLY A 66 23.24 11.36 -2.97
CA GLY A 66 22.29 10.26 -2.73
C GLY A 66 20.88 10.54 -3.25
N MET A 67 20.03 9.50 -3.28
CA MET A 67 18.62 9.58 -3.66
C MET A 67 17.73 9.50 -2.42
N ILE A 68 16.87 10.49 -2.22
CA ILE A 68 15.80 10.43 -1.22
C ILE A 68 14.53 9.93 -1.93
N ASP A 69 14.04 8.78 -1.51
CA ASP A 69 12.83 8.18 -2.06
C ASP A 69 11.59 8.63 -1.30
N PHE A 70 10.92 9.68 -1.81
CA PHE A 70 9.63 10.14 -1.29
C PHE A 70 8.44 9.34 -1.86
N SER A 71 8.65 8.42 -2.80
CA SER A 71 7.59 7.61 -3.40
C SER A 71 6.71 6.87 -2.37
N PRO A 72 7.23 6.34 -1.24
CA PRO A 72 6.40 5.67 -0.23
C PRO A 72 5.29 6.55 0.35
N ILE A 73 5.56 7.83 0.60
CA ILE A 73 4.57 8.76 1.17
C ILE A 73 3.41 8.95 0.20
N PHE A 74 3.72 9.28 -1.05
CA PHE A 74 2.70 9.49 -2.07
C PHE A 74 1.94 8.22 -2.43
N ALA A 75 2.62 7.06 -2.40
CA ALA A 75 1.98 5.78 -2.63
C ALA A 75 0.99 5.42 -1.52
N VAL A 76 1.35 5.61 -0.25
CA VAL A 76 0.44 5.38 0.88
C VAL A 76 -0.75 6.35 0.82
N LEU A 77 -0.52 7.64 0.56
CA LEU A 77 -1.60 8.62 0.40
C LEU A 77 -2.56 8.24 -0.74
N ALA A 78 -2.02 7.82 -1.89
CA ALA A 78 -2.83 7.36 -3.01
C ALA A 78 -3.64 6.11 -2.65
N LEU A 79 -3.04 5.13 -1.96
CA LEU A 79 -3.75 3.95 -1.47
C LEU A 79 -4.87 4.31 -0.50
N MET A 80 -4.64 5.22 0.45
CA MET A 80 -5.66 5.68 1.38
C MET A 80 -6.85 6.31 0.65
N LEU A 81 -6.59 7.16 -0.34
CA LEU A 81 -7.64 7.76 -1.17
C LEU A 81 -8.42 6.69 -1.94
N ILE A 82 -7.72 5.78 -2.63
CA ILE A 82 -8.35 4.68 -3.37
C ILE A 82 -9.19 3.80 -2.44
N ARG A 83 -8.65 3.44 -1.27
CA ARG A 83 -9.36 2.68 -0.23
C ARG A 83 -10.65 3.38 0.17
N SER A 84 -10.62 4.67 0.45
CA SER A 84 -11.83 5.44 0.79
C SER A 84 -12.85 5.43 -0.34
N PHE A 85 -12.44 5.63 -1.59
CA PHE A 85 -13.34 5.58 -2.75
C PHE A 85 -13.96 4.18 -2.97
N VAL A 86 -13.20 3.12 -2.72
CA VAL A 86 -13.67 1.73 -2.89
C VAL A 86 -14.59 1.30 -1.74
N LEU A 87 -14.28 1.66 -0.49
CA LEU A 87 -15.03 1.22 0.68
C LEU A 87 -16.30 2.05 0.94
N ALA A 88 -16.30 3.33 0.56
CA ALA A 88 -17.46 4.22 0.72
C ALA A 88 -18.78 3.64 0.17
N PRO A 89 -18.87 3.14 -1.09
CA PRO A 89 -20.12 2.58 -1.60
C PRO A 89 -20.56 1.31 -0.85
N ILE A 90 -19.61 0.47 -0.43
CA ILE A 90 -19.91 -0.77 0.31
C ILE A 90 -20.44 -0.42 1.70
N PHE A 91 -19.81 0.53 2.39
CA PHE A 91 -20.25 1.03 3.68
C PHE A 91 -21.65 1.64 3.59
N ASN A 92 -21.90 2.51 2.60
CA ASN A 92 -23.20 3.11 2.38
C ASN A 92 -24.29 2.07 2.10
N LEU A 93 -23.95 0.98 1.41
CA LEU A 93 -24.89 -0.11 1.18
C LEU A 93 -25.20 -0.87 2.46
N ILE A 94 -24.18 -1.17 3.28
CA ILE A 94 -24.36 -1.80 4.60
C ILE A 94 -25.23 -0.93 5.51
N ALA A 95 -24.99 0.38 5.55
CA ALA A 95 -25.68 1.33 6.43
C ALA A 95 -27.17 1.55 6.07
N ARG A 96 -27.63 1.05 4.92
CA ARG A 96 -29.03 1.15 4.46
C ARG A 96 -29.91 -0.02 4.94
N PHE A 97 -29.31 -1.06 5.51
CA PHE A 97 -30.00 -2.24 6.03
C PHE A 97 -29.92 -2.27 7.55
#